data_AF-A0A534C8D6-F1
#
_entry.id   AF-A0A534C8D6-F1
#
_cell.length_a   1.000
_cell.length_b   1.000
_cell.length_c   1.000
_cell.angle_alpha   90.00
_cell.angle_beta   90.00
_cell.angle_gamma   90.00
#
_symmetry.space_group_name_H-M   'P 1'
#
loop_
_entity.id
_entity.type
_entity.pdbx_description
1 polymer ?
#
loop_
_entity_poly.entity_id
_entity_poly.type
_entity_poly.pdbx_seq_one_letter_code
_entity_poly.pdbx_strand_id
1 'polypeptide(L)'
;MYERIASVPPSATVLDQMAAKTAAGDLAGAAAIATDASTFYSVTLKNLVTPWTNRDQTVFAPLNDYTATVIGMVRDDVAFNTVLSADILYTSNASGLPAPSAANNDHYAMAEANGVDLKATLVATTQSAVYGLPVEATSGIWTTRGGSSAFFIMGTNRAQFRFTMINHLCHDMETLMDTTRPTDRIRQDVARTPGGDSRIFLNNCVGCHSGMDPMAQAFAYYNYDTMSTQLLYTANMVQPKYLINSQNFSDGFITADNSWSNRWRDGPNATLGWDRTLPGSGIGAKSLGQELAGSEAFAQCQVTKVFQTVCFRAPTSTADQATVAAIKANFKAGGYKLKQVFQQSAAACAGQ
;
A
#
# COMPACT_ATOMS: atom_id res chain seq x y z
N MET A 1 17.98 -18.30 -10.03
CA MET A 1 17.78 -16.84 -9.86
C MET A 1 16.77 -16.28 -10.87
N TYR A 2 17.01 -16.40 -12.19
CA TYR A 2 16.13 -15.81 -13.21
C TYR A 2 14.66 -16.19 -13.06
N GLU A 3 14.36 -17.50 -12.99
CA GLU A 3 13.00 -18.02 -12.83
C GLU A 3 12.28 -17.50 -11.58
N ARG A 4 13.01 -17.27 -10.47
CA ARG A 4 12.44 -16.73 -9.23
C ARG A 4 11.91 -15.30 -9.41
N ILE A 5 12.55 -14.51 -10.27
CA ILE A 5 12.17 -13.11 -10.55
C ILE A 5 11.25 -13.00 -11.76
N ALA A 6 11.55 -13.70 -12.86
CA ALA A 6 10.86 -13.56 -14.13
C ALA A 6 9.70 -14.56 -14.29
N SER A 7 9.56 -15.54 -13.40
CA SER A 7 8.55 -16.61 -13.45
C SER A 7 8.56 -17.47 -14.72
N VAL A 8 9.63 -17.41 -15.51
CA VAL A 8 9.87 -18.22 -16.73
C VAL A 8 11.35 -18.58 -16.82
N PRO A 9 11.72 -19.68 -17.51
CA PRO A 9 13.12 -20.01 -17.75
C PRO A 9 13.83 -18.96 -18.62
N PRO A 10 15.13 -18.71 -18.41
CA PRO A 10 15.90 -17.80 -19.26
C PRO A 10 16.15 -18.42 -20.64
N SER A 11 16.34 -17.58 -21.66
CA SER A 11 16.97 -18.03 -22.90
C SER A 11 18.44 -18.39 -22.67
N ALA A 12 19.05 -19.15 -23.59
CA ALA A 12 20.47 -19.50 -23.50
C ALA A 12 21.36 -18.25 -23.37
N THR A 13 21.10 -17.21 -24.17
CA THR A 13 21.84 -15.94 -24.11
C THR A 13 21.70 -15.23 -22.77
N VAL A 14 20.49 -15.19 -22.20
CA VAL A 14 20.26 -14.58 -20.89
C VAL A 14 20.96 -15.37 -19.78
N LEU A 15 20.94 -16.70 -19.88
CA LEU A 15 21.64 -17.58 -18.95
C LEU A 15 23.16 -17.33 -18.99
N ASP A 16 23.76 -17.22 -20.18
CA ASP A 16 25.18 -16.93 -20.34
C ASP A 16 25.57 -15.58 -19.73
N GLN A 17 24.74 -14.54 -19.95
CA GLN A 17 24.95 -13.22 -19.36
C GLN A 17 24.91 -13.27 -17.83
N MET A 18 23.93 -13.97 -17.25
CA MET A 18 23.82 -14.14 -15.80
C MET A 18 24.96 -14.99 -15.22
N ALA A 19 25.43 -16.01 -15.95
CA ALA A 19 26.56 -16.84 -15.55
C ALA A 19 27.85 -16.01 -15.50
N ALA A 20 28.09 -15.16 -16.50
CA ALA A 20 29.24 -14.25 -16.50
C ALA A 20 29.21 -13.28 -15.31
N LYS A 21 28.05 -12.70 -15.00
CA LYS A 21 27.85 -11.85 -13.82
C LYS A 21 28.14 -12.59 -12.51
N THR A 22 27.61 -13.80 -12.39
CA THR A 22 27.80 -14.65 -11.20
C THR A 22 29.26 -15.06 -11.02
N ALA A 23 29.96 -15.43 -12.10
CA ALA A 23 31.37 -15.78 -12.08
C ALA A 23 32.27 -14.59 -11.65
N ALA A 24 31.85 -13.36 -11.93
CA ALA A 24 32.51 -12.14 -11.48
C ALA A 24 32.14 -11.72 -10.04
N GLY A 25 31.30 -12.48 -9.33
CA GLY A 25 30.80 -12.14 -8.00
C GLY A 25 29.68 -11.08 -7.99
N ASP A 26 29.19 -10.66 -9.15
CA ASP A 26 28.15 -9.64 -9.32
C ASP A 26 26.73 -10.26 -9.34
N LEU A 27 26.32 -10.82 -8.18
CA LEU A 27 24.99 -11.41 -8.04
C LEU A 27 23.85 -10.39 -8.22
N ALA A 28 24.07 -9.15 -7.81
CA ALA A 28 23.10 -8.07 -7.99
C ALA A 28 22.91 -7.73 -9.48
N GLY A 29 23.99 -7.67 -10.25
CA GLY A 29 23.94 -7.49 -11.70
C GLY A 29 23.30 -8.68 -12.43
N ALA A 30 23.50 -9.92 -11.94
CA ALA A 30 22.77 -11.07 -12.45
C ALA A 30 21.26 -10.94 -12.20
N ALA A 31 20.87 -10.53 -10.99
CA ALA A 31 19.46 -10.31 -10.64
C ALA A 31 18.85 -9.14 -11.42
N ALA A 32 19.64 -8.12 -11.75
CA ALA A 32 19.20 -6.99 -12.57
C ALA A 32 18.73 -7.42 -13.96
N ILE A 33 19.43 -8.38 -14.59
CA ILE A 33 19.01 -8.99 -15.87
C ILE A 33 17.62 -9.62 -15.73
N ALA A 34 17.36 -10.32 -14.64
CA ALA A 34 16.06 -10.95 -14.42
C ALA A 34 14.93 -9.94 -14.15
N THR A 35 15.20 -8.84 -13.43
CA THR A 35 14.22 -7.75 -13.24
C THR A 35 13.98 -6.92 -14.50
N ASP A 36 14.74 -7.15 -15.57
CA ASP A 36 14.49 -6.55 -16.88
C ASP A 36 13.49 -7.37 -17.73
N ALA A 37 13.14 -8.60 -17.36
CA ALA A 37 12.18 -9.41 -18.11
C ALA A 37 10.77 -8.80 -18.07
N SER A 38 10.05 -8.77 -19.20
CA SER A 38 8.65 -8.29 -19.22
C SER A 38 7.73 -9.08 -18.27
N THR A 39 8.01 -10.38 -18.08
CA THR A 39 7.26 -11.26 -17.17
C THR A 39 7.46 -10.94 -15.69
N PHE A 40 8.58 -10.30 -15.30
CA PHE A 40 8.72 -9.77 -13.94
C PHE A 40 7.60 -8.76 -13.63
N TYR A 41 7.23 -7.93 -14.60
CA TYR A 41 6.18 -6.91 -14.45
C TYR A 41 4.78 -7.50 -14.60
N SER A 42 4.54 -8.31 -15.64
CA SER A 42 3.20 -8.83 -15.96
C SER A 42 2.77 -10.01 -15.09
N VAL A 43 3.71 -10.72 -14.46
CA VAL A 43 3.43 -11.90 -13.62
C VAL A 43 3.83 -11.64 -12.17
N THR A 44 5.12 -11.47 -11.90
CA THR A 44 5.64 -11.46 -10.52
C THR A 44 5.16 -10.25 -9.73
N LEU A 45 5.34 -9.03 -10.26
CA LEU A 45 4.87 -7.81 -9.60
C LEU A 45 3.35 -7.75 -9.55
N LYS A 46 2.67 -8.10 -10.64
CA LYS A 46 1.21 -8.14 -10.66
C LYS A 46 0.66 -9.07 -9.56
N ASN A 47 1.14 -10.32 -9.48
CA ASN A 47 0.68 -11.28 -8.47
C ASN A 47 1.03 -10.85 -7.04
N LEU A 48 2.17 -10.17 -6.84
CA LEU A 48 2.52 -9.60 -5.54
C LEU A 48 1.53 -8.51 -5.10
N VAL A 49 1.13 -7.64 -6.03
CA VAL A 49 0.40 -6.41 -5.72
C VAL A 49 -1.11 -6.59 -5.73
N THR A 50 -1.66 -7.42 -6.62
CA THR A 50 -3.11 -7.61 -6.79
C THR A 50 -3.84 -7.90 -5.47
N PRO A 51 -3.33 -8.74 -4.54
CA PRO A 51 -3.94 -8.93 -3.23
C PRO A 51 -4.14 -7.65 -2.41
N TRP A 52 -3.34 -6.61 -2.65
CA TRP A 52 -3.42 -5.36 -1.90
C TRP A 52 -4.57 -4.47 -2.36
N THR A 53 -5.18 -4.78 -3.51
CA THR A 53 -6.18 -3.92 -4.17
C THR A 53 -7.60 -4.41 -3.98
N ASN A 54 -7.83 -5.47 -3.21
CA ASN A 54 -9.14 -6.06 -2.98
C ASN A 54 -9.29 -6.60 -1.55
N ARG A 55 -10.53 -6.67 -1.05
CA ARG A 55 -10.81 -7.10 0.34
C ARG A 55 -10.58 -8.59 0.57
N ASP A 56 -10.70 -9.40 -0.48
CA ASP A 56 -10.50 -10.86 -0.42
C ASP A 56 -9.01 -11.24 -0.41
N GLN A 57 -8.13 -10.27 -0.65
CA GLN A 57 -6.68 -10.46 -0.78
C GLN A 57 -6.31 -11.54 -1.80
N THR A 58 -7.13 -11.69 -2.83
CA THR A 58 -6.91 -12.69 -3.87
C THR A 58 -5.96 -12.17 -4.94
N VAL A 59 -5.13 -13.08 -5.48
CA VAL A 59 -4.28 -12.82 -6.65
C VAL A 59 -5.08 -12.81 -7.96
N PHE A 60 -6.32 -13.30 -7.95
CA PHE A 60 -7.16 -13.47 -9.14
C PHE A 60 -7.99 -12.24 -9.51
N ALA A 61 -7.86 -11.12 -8.78
CA ALA A 61 -8.53 -9.89 -9.16
C ALA A 61 -7.91 -9.30 -10.45
N PRO A 62 -8.70 -8.62 -11.30
CA PRO A 62 -8.20 -8.05 -12.55
C PRO A 62 -7.10 -7.01 -12.32
N LEU A 63 -6.25 -6.82 -13.35
CA LEU A 63 -5.36 -5.67 -13.40
C LEU A 63 -6.18 -4.38 -13.26
N ASN A 64 -5.70 -3.46 -12.43
CA ASN A 64 -6.32 -2.16 -12.19
C ASN A 64 -5.25 -1.08 -12.04
N ASP A 65 -5.69 0.17 -11.91
CA ASP A 65 -4.81 1.34 -11.77
C ASP A 65 -3.92 1.33 -10.53
N TYR A 66 -4.39 0.79 -9.40
CA TYR A 66 -3.52 0.59 -8.23
C TYR A 66 -2.37 -0.35 -8.61
N THR A 67 -2.67 -1.56 -9.10
CA THR A 67 -1.65 -2.54 -9.48
C THR A 67 -0.69 -1.96 -10.52
N ALA A 68 -1.21 -1.34 -11.58
CA ALA A 68 -0.40 -0.71 -12.62
C ALA A 68 0.48 0.43 -12.06
N THR A 69 -0.03 1.23 -11.13
CA THR A 69 0.74 2.31 -10.49
C THR A 69 1.91 1.77 -9.70
N VAL A 70 1.72 0.70 -8.91
CA VAL A 70 2.84 0.07 -8.21
C VAL A 70 3.85 -0.53 -9.20
N ILE A 71 3.40 -1.26 -10.21
CA ILE A 71 4.29 -1.84 -11.25
C ILE A 71 5.12 -0.74 -11.91
N GLY A 72 4.50 0.37 -12.29
CA GLY A 72 5.16 1.52 -12.88
C GLY A 72 6.17 2.18 -11.94
N MET A 73 5.81 2.37 -10.67
CA MET A 73 6.73 2.89 -9.64
C MET A 73 7.96 2.01 -9.48
N VAL A 74 7.80 0.68 -9.49
CA VAL A 74 8.93 -0.26 -9.45
C VAL A 74 9.77 -0.12 -10.71
N ARG A 75 9.15 -0.11 -11.90
CA ARG A 75 9.86 -0.01 -13.18
C ARG A 75 10.68 1.28 -13.29
N ASP A 76 10.13 2.40 -12.85
CA ASP A 76 10.75 3.73 -13.03
C ASP A 76 11.57 4.15 -11.80
N ASP A 77 11.80 3.23 -10.86
CA ASP A 77 12.58 3.46 -9.63
C ASP A 77 12.09 4.68 -8.82
N VAL A 78 10.77 4.91 -8.83
CA VAL A 78 10.12 5.94 -8.02
C VAL A 78 10.28 5.57 -6.54
N ALA A 79 10.64 6.56 -5.72
CA ALA A 79 10.80 6.37 -4.29
C ALA A 79 9.51 5.80 -3.68
N PHE A 80 9.55 4.53 -3.27
CA PHE A 80 8.35 3.77 -2.96
C PHE A 80 7.68 4.22 -1.65
N ASN A 81 8.38 4.95 -0.78
CA ASN A 81 7.77 5.63 0.36
C ASN A 81 6.79 6.75 -0.04
N THR A 82 6.67 7.09 -1.33
CA THR A 82 5.66 8.02 -1.84
C THR A 82 4.37 7.32 -2.29
N VAL A 83 4.31 5.99 -2.25
CA VAL A 83 3.19 5.18 -2.78
C VAL A 83 1.84 5.52 -2.13
N LEU A 84 1.85 6.08 -0.91
CA LEU A 84 0.63 6.46 -0.18
C LEU A 84 0.30 7.96 -0.27
N SER A 85 1.15 8.80 -0.88
CA SER A 85 1.06 10.26 -0.76
C SER A 85 1.24 11.05 -2.07
N ALA A 86 1.89 10.47 -3.08
CA ALA A 86 2.16 11.16 -4.35
C ALA A 86 0.87 11.37 -5.17
N ASP A 87 0.82 12.45 -5.94
CA ASP A 87 -0.12 12.53 -7.05
C ASP A 87 0.46 11.75 -8.23
N ILE A 88 0.14 10.46 -8.31
CA ILE A 88 0.75 9.55 -9.28
C ILE A 88 -0.25 8.52 -9.78
N LEU A 89 -0.17 8.23 -11.06
CA LEU A 89 -0.93 7.20 -11.74
C LEU A 89 -0.05 6.61 -12.84
N TYR A 90 -0.19 5.31 -13.12
CA TYR A 90 0.33 4.73 -14.36
C TYR A 90 -0.82 4.21 -15.22
N THR A 91 -0.73 4.54 -16.51
CA THR A 91 -1.68 4.12 -17.55
C THR A 91 -0.89 3.47 -18.69
N SER A 92 -1.50 2.58 -19.47
CA SER A 92 -0.84 2.00 -20.64
C SER A 92 -1.08 2.86 -21.88
N ASN A 93 -0.02 3.13 -22.64
CA ASN A 93 -0.13 3.80 -23.95
C ASN A 93 -0.32 2.82 -25.11
N ALA A 94 -0.62 1.54 -24.85
CA ALA A 94 -0.85 0.55 -25.88
C ALA A 94 -2.05 0.94 -26.76
N SER A 95 -1.92 0.73 -28.08
CA SER A 95 -2.97 1.05 -29.03
C SER A 95 -4.23 0.22 -28.81
N GLY A 96 -5.40 0.85 -28.98
CA GLY A 96 -6.69 0.16 -28.92
C GLY A 96 -7.27 0.01 -27.51
N LEU A 97 -6.61 0.55 -26.48
CA LEU A 97 -7.19 0.60 -25.14
C LEU A 97 -8.19 1.76 -25.00
N PRO A 98 -9.30 1.59 -24.25
CA PRO A 98 -10.14 2.69 -23.82
C PRO A 98 -9.35 3.74 -23.03
N ALA A 99 -9.84 4.97 -22.97
CA ALA A 99 -9.24 5.97 -22.09
C ALA A 99 -9.33 5.51 -20.62
N PRO A 100 -8.30 5.75 -19.79
CA PRO A 100 -8.39 5.54 -18.35
C PRO A 100 -9.56 6.31 -17.73
N SER A 101 -10.23 5.71 -16.76
CA SER A 101 -11.44 6.30 -16.15
C SER A 101 -11.44 6.09 -14.65
N ALA A 102 -11.92 7.10 -13.91
CA ALA A 102 -12.17 6.99 -12.47
C ALA A 102 -13.42 6.16 -12.14
N ALA A 103 -14.30 5.92 -13.14
CA ALA A 103 -15.59 5.27 -12.94
C ALA A 103 -15.58 3.76 -13.26
N ASN A 104 -14.68 3.30 -14.13
CA ASN A 104 -14.60 1.89 -14.56
C ASN A 104 -13.15 1.40 -14.63
N ASN A 105 -12.96 0.12 -14.95
CA ASN A 105 -11.64 -0.52 -15.02
C ASN A 105 -11.29 -0.97 -16.45
N ASP A 106 -12.00 -0.47 -17.48
CA ASP A 106 -11.97 -1.06 -18.82
C ASP A 106 -10.58 -0.94 -19.46
N HIS A 107 -9.89 0.18 -19.22
CA HIS A 107 -8.51 0.41 -19.67
C HIS A 107 -7.56 -0.71 -19.24
N TYR A 108 -7.58 -1.05 -17.95
CA TYR A 108 -6.66 -2.01 -17.35
C TYR A 108 -7.09 -3.45 -17.58
N ALA A 109 -8.40 -3.73 -17.52
CA ALA A 109 -8.94 -5.06 -17.84
C ALA A 109 -8.67 -5.43 -19.31
N MET A 110 -8.83 -4.49 -20.24
CA MET A 110 -8.52 -4.73 -21.65
C MET A 110 -7.01 -4.85 -21.90
N ALA A 111 -6.18 -4.06 -21.21
CA ALA A 111 -4.72 -4.22 -21.30
C ALA A 111 -4.27 -5.62 -20.87
N GLU A 112 -4.84 -6.13 -19.79
CA GLU A 112 -4.62 -7.50 -19.32
C GLU A 112 -5.13 -8.54 -20.32
N ALA A 113 -6.36 -8.41 -20.81
CA ALA A 113 -6.96 -9.35 -21.77
C ALA A 113 -6.19 -9.42 -23.09
N ASN A 114 -5.62 -8.30 -23.54
CA ASN A 114 -4.81 -8.20 -24.76
C ASN A 114 -3.36 -8.63 -24.55
N GLY A 115 -2.95 -9.04 -23.34
CA GLY A 115 -1.57 -9.43 -23.04
C GLY A 115 -0.56 -8.30 -23.23
N VAL A 116 -0.97 -7.06 -22.94
CA VAL A 116 -0.11 -5.88 -23.12
C VAL A 116 1.16 -5.98 -22.27
N ASP A 117 2.31 -5.67 -22.88
CA ASP A 117 3.58 -5.59 -22.15
C ASP A 117 3.59 -4.35 -21.25
N LEU A 118 3.37 -4.58 -19.95
CA LEU A 118 3.37 -3.51 -18.93
C LEU A 118 4.74 -2.85 -18.78
N LYS A 119 5.85 -3.58 -19.03
CA LYS A 119 7.19 -3.00 -19.00
C LYS A 119 7.32 -1.92 -20.07
N ALA A 120 6.87 -2.21 -21.29
CA ALA A 120 7.03 -1.33 -22.43
C ALA A 120 6.02 -0.18 -22.47
N THR A 121 4.80 -0.41 -21.97
CA THR A 121 3.66 0.48 -22.28
C THR A 121 3.15 1.33 -21.12
N LEU A 122 3.50 1.01 -19.86
CA LEU A 122 3.09 1.86 -18.75
C LEU A 122 3.77 3.24 -18.87
N VAL A 123 3.02 4.31 -18.61
CA VAL A 123 3.53 5.69 -18.63
C VAL A 123 3.01 6.40 -17.40
N ALA A 124 3.93 7.12 -16.73
CA ALA A 124 3.61 7.93 -15.57
C ALA A 124 2.73 9.12 -15.95
N THR A 125 1.73 9.39 -15.13
CA THR A 125 0.86 10.56 -15.19
C THR A 125 0.37 10.87 -13.76
N THR A 126 -0.61 11.76 -13.60
CA THR A 126 -1.17 12.14 -12.31
C THR A 126 -2.65 11.79 -12.24
N GLN A 127 -3.13 11.50 -11.03
CA GLN A 127 -4.56 11.27 -10.80
C GLN A 127 -5.33 12.57 -10.95
N SER A 128 -4.73 13.71 -10.61
CA SER A 128 -5.36 15.02 -10.82
C SER A 128 -5.64 15.32 -12.30
N ALA A 129 -4.73 14.96 -13.20
CA ALA A 129 -4.90 15.18 -14.63
C ALA A 129 -5.89 14.18 -15.26
N VAL A 130 -5.82 12.90 -14.86
CA VAL A 130 -6.60 11.83 -15.52
C VAL A 130 -7.99 11.67 -14.90
N TYR A 131 -8.12 11.79 -13.58
CA TYR A 131 -9.38 11.60 -12.86
C TYR A 131 -10.05 12.91 -12.43
N GLY A 132 -9.41 14.06 -12.66
CA GLY A 132 -9.95 15.36 -12.30
C GLY A 132 -9.99 15.62 -10.78
N LEU A 133 -9.28 14.81 -9.99
CA LEU A 133 -9.18 15.04 -8.54
C LEU A 133 -8.37 16.32 -8.26
N PRO A 134 -8.78 17.16 -7.29
CA PRO A 134 -7.92 18.24 -6.83
C PRO A 134 -6.56 17.69 -6.37
N VAL A 135 -5.47 18.41 -6.63
CA VAL A 135 -4.11 17.94 -6.33
C VAL A 135 -3.95 17.65 -4.84
N GLU A 136 -4.59 18.41 -3.96
CA GLU A 136 -4.61 18.19 -2.52
C GLU A 136 -5.41 16.94 -2.10
N ALA A 137 -6.32 16.46 -2.95
CA ALA A 137 -7.15 15.30 -2.73
C ALA A 137 -6.52 13.98 -3.21
N THR A 138 -5.46 14.03 -4.02
CA THR A 138 -4.78 12.81 -4.46
C THR A 138 -3.95 12.22 -3.30
N SER A 139 -3.70 10.91 -3.26
CA SER A 139 -2.90 10.27 -2.21
C SER A 139 -2.42 8.89 -2.64
N GLY A 140 -1.51 8.87 -3.61
CA GLY A 140 -0.91 7.67 -4.16
C GLY A 140 -1.95 6.62 -4.51
N ILE A 141 -1.67 5.38 -4.17
CA ILE A 141 -2.57 4.24 -4.42
C ILE A 141 -3.94 4.34 -3.74
N TRP A 142 -4.13 5.14 -2.70
CA TRP A 142 -5.42 5.20 -1.98
C TRP A 142 -6.54 5.80 -2.84
N THR A 143 -6.20 6.83 -3.62
CA THR A 143 -7.17 7.61 -4.39
C THR A 143 -7.31 7.14 -5.83
N THR A 144 -6.55 6.10 -6.20
CA THR A 144 -6.81 5.33 -7.42
C THR A 144 -8.23 4.76 -7.39
N ARG A 145 -8.82 4.47 -8.54
CA ARG A 145 -10.12 3.81 -8.67
C ARG A 145 -10.11 2.46 -7.97
N GLY A 146 -9.08 1.63 -8.17
CA GLY A 146 -8.91 0.34 -7.53
C GLY A 146 -8.87 0.45 -5.99
N GLY A 147 -8.02 1.33 -5.46
CA GLY A 147 -7.93 1.56 -4.01
C GLY A 147 -9.23 2.09 -3.41
N SER A 148 -9.82 3.12 -4.03
CA SER A 148 -11.02 3.76 -3.50
C SER A 148 -12.26 2.88 -3.54
N SER A 149 -12.48 2.18 -4.66
CA SER A 149 -13.60 1.25 -4.80
C SER A 149 -13.55 0.09 -3.81
N ALA A 150 -12.34 -0.39 -3.48
CA ALA A 150 -12.17 -1.46 -2.51
C ALA A 150 -12.36 -0.96 -1.07
N PHE A 151 -11.88 0.22 -0.71
CA PHE A 151 -11.59 0.53 0.68
C PHE A 151 -12.24 1.81 1.24
N PHE A 152 -12.72 2.73 0.38
CA PHE A 152 -13.55 3.87 0.79
C PHE A 152 -15.05 3.60 0.78
N ILE A 153 -15.47 2.42 0.30
CA ILE A 153 -16.88 1.99 0.28
C ILE A 153 -17.39 1.66 1.70
N MET A 154 -18.50 2.33 2.06
CA MET A 154 -19.20 2.24 3.35
C MET A 154 -18.37 2.65 4.58
N GLY A 155 -19.03 2.69 5.74
CA GLY A 155 -18.40 2.98 7.03
C GLY A 155 -17.75 4.38 7.10
N THR A 156 -16.92 4.58 8.12
CA THR A 156 -16.24 5.87 8.37
C THR A 156 -14.75 5.79 8.00
N ASN A 157 -14.44 5.15 6.86
CA ASN A 157 -13.09 4.98 6.29
C ASN A 157 -12.08 4.22 7.17
N ARG A 158 -12.54 3.48 8.19
CA ARG A 158 -11.67 2.57 8.96
C ARG A 158 -11.16 1.40 8.13
N ALA A 159 -11.90 0.96 7.12
CA ALA A 159 -11.46 -0.08 6.18
C ALA A 159 -10.22 0.38 5.38
N GLN A 160 -10.23 1.60 4.83
CA GLN A 160 -9.05 2.21 4.20
C GLN A 160 -7.82 2.15 5.09
N PHE A 161 -7.97 2.57 6.35
CA PHE A 161 -6.86 2.56 7.30
C PHE A 161 -6.40 1.12 7.59
N ARG A 162 -7.31 0.22 7.97
CA ARG A 162 -7.00 -1.18 8.28
C ARG A 162 -6.26 -1.88 7.14
N PHE A 163 -6.81 -1.84 5.92
CA PHE A 163 -6.17 -2.50 4.79
C PHE A 163 -4.85 -1.86 4.40
N THR A 164 -4.65 -0.56 4.66
CA THR A 164 -3.31 0.03 4.55
C THR A 164 -2.35 -0.60 5.54
N MET A 165 -2.74 -0.76 6.80
CA MET A 165 -1.87 -1.35 7.81
C MET A 165 -1.50 -2.80 7.44
N ILE A 166 -2.46 -3.59 6.96
CA ILE A 166 -2.22 -4.95 6.48
C ILE A 166 -1.29 -4.94 5.26
N ASN A 167 -1.60 -4.12 4.25
CA ASN A 167 -0.93 -4.19 2.96
C ASN A 167 0.41 -3.48 2.92
N HIS A 168 0.63 -2.48 3.77
CA HIS A 168 1.82 -1.62 3.68
C HIS A 168 2.67 -1.61 4.94
N LEU A 169 2.12 -2.02 6.08
CA LEU A 169 2.86 -2.14 7.33
C LEU A 169 2.90 -3.60 7.85
N CYS A 170 2.20 -4.54 7.21
CA CYS A 170 2.17 -5.96 7.58
C CYS A 170 1.66 -6.21 9.01
N HIS A 171 0.77 -5.33 9.49
CA HIS A 171 0.11 -5.42 10.78
C HIS A 171 -1.40 -5.26 10.62
N ASP A 172 -2.18 -6.21 11.12
CA ASP A 172 -3.63 -6.01 11.27
C ASP A 172 -3.95 -5.36 12.63
N MET A 173 -5.18 -4.87 12.79
CA MET A 173 -5.62 -4.11 13.95
C MET A 173 -5.49 -4.91 15.25
N GLU A 174 -5.73 -6.22 15.20
CA GLU A 174 -5.58 -7.14 16.33
C GLU A 174 -4.14 -7.16 16.86
N THR A 175 -3.14 -7.02 15.97
CA THR A 175 -1.72 -6.97 16.36
C THR A 175 -1.29 -5.60 16.89
N LEU A 176 -2.15 -4.59 16.74
CA LEU A 176 -1.90 -3.20 17.11
C LEU A 176 -2.78 -2.73 18.27
N MET A 177 -3.51 -3.64 18.91
CA MET A 177 -4.37 -3.33 20.04
C MET A 177 -3.57 -2.70 21.17
N ASP A 178 -3.93 -1.48 21.54
CA ASP A 178 -3.35 -0.74 22.66
C ASP A 178 -4.43 -0.05 23.50
N THR A 179 -4.80 -0.68 24.61
CA THR A 179 -5.81 -0.16 25.55
C THR A 179 -5.29 0.95 26.46
N THR A 180 -4.01 1.33 26.35
CA THR A 180 -3.41 2.39 27.16
C THR A 180 -3.58 3.79 26.55
N ARG A 181 -4.08 3.90 25.31
CA ARG A 181 -4.27 5.18 24.63
C ARG A 181 -5.60 5.86 25.03
N PRO A 182 -5.64 7.21 25.11
CA PRO A 182 -6.87 7.94 25.40
C PRO A 182 -8.02 7.65 24.42
N THR A 183 -9.26 7.69 24.91
CA THR A 183 -10.47 7.35 24.15
C THR A 183 -11.21 8.56 23.58
N ASP A 184 -10.71 9.77 23.81
CA ASP A 184 -11.28 11.08 23.44
C ASP A 184 -11.48 11.29 21.93
N ARG A 185 -10.80 10.50 21.08
CA ARG A 185 -10.95 10.54 19.61
C ARG A 185 -11.73 9.37 19.05
N ILE A 186 -12.24 8.48 19.90
CA ILE A 186 -13.14 7.42 19.45
C ILE A 186 -14.49 8.06 19.11
N ARG A 187 -14.94 7.84 17.88
CA ARG A 187 -16.11 8.52 17.32
C ARG A 187 -17.42 8.05 17.95
N GLN A 188 -18.47 8.82 17.71
CA GLN A 188 -19.84 8.55 18.19
C GLN A 188 -20.43 7.24 17.66
N ASP A 189 -19.94 6.74 16.51
CA ASP A 189 -20.47 5.56 15.83
C ASP A 189 -20.12 4.22 16.51
N VAL A 190 -19.25 4.23 17.52
CA VAL A 190 -18.84 3.03 18.25
C VAL A 190 -19.61 2.95 19.58
N ALA A 191 -20.37 1.89 19.79
CA ALA A 191 -21.08 1.67 21.05
C ALA A 191 -20.10 1.53 22.24
N ARG A 192 -20.44 2.13 23.38
CA ARG A 192 -19.65 2.01 24.63
C ARG A 192 -20.09 0.84 25.51
N THR A 193 -21.23 0.24 25.19
CA THR A 193 -21.77 -0.95 25.86
C THR A 193 -22.24 -1.97 24.81
N PRO A 194 -21.33 -2.49 23.94
CA PRO A 194 -21.70 -3.45 22.91
C PRO A 194 -22.37 -4.69 23.54
N GLY A 195 -23.56 -5.06 23.06
CA GLY A 195 -24.29 -6.20 23.58
C GLY A 195 -24.68 -6.11 25.07
N GLY A 196 -24.70 -4.91 25.65
CA GLY A 196 -25.01 -4.73 27.08
C GLY A 196 -23.78 -4.78 28.01
N ASP A 197 -22.56 -4.98 27.50
CA ASP A 197 -21.34 -5.13 28.31
C ASP A 197 -20.27 -4.09 27.95
N SER A 198 -20.04 -3.12 28.83
CA SER A 198 -19.04 -2.06 28.63
C SER A 198 -17.59 -2.57 28.73
N ARG A 199 -17.36 -3.74 29.33
CA ARG A 199 -16.02 -4.36 29.39
C ARG A 199 -15.54 -4.74 28.01
N ILE A 200 -16.44 -5.07 27.08
CA ILE A 200 -16.09 -5.36 25.69
C ILE A 200 -15.44 -4.12 25.05
N PHE A 201 -16.04 -2.95 25.25
CA PHE A 201 -15.48 -1.70 24.77
C PHE A 201 -14.12 -1.42 25.41
N LEU A 202 -14.06 -1.42 26.75
CA LEU A 202 -12.86 -1.05 27.51
C LEU A 202 -11.65 -1.96 27.24
N ASN A 203 -11.88 -3.26 27.05
CA ASN A 203 -10.80 -4.24 26.91
C ASN A 203 -10.45 -4.56 25.45
N ASN A 204 -11.37 -4.36 24.50
CA ASN A 204 -11.16 -4.78 23.11
C ASN A 204 -11.29 -3.61 22.13
N CYS A 205 -12.44 -2.93 22.10
CA CYS A 205 -12.69 -1.89 21.10
C CYS A 205 -11.71 -0.71 21.24
N VAL A 206 -11.46 -0.27 22.48
CA VAL A 206 -10.49 0.79 22.78
C VAL A 206 -9.11 0.48 22.19
N GLY A 207 -8.70 -0.80 22.22
CA GLY A 207 -7.41 -1.25 21.73
C GLY A 207 -7.13 -0.85 20.27
N CYS A 208 -8.13 -1.00 19.39
CA CYS A 208 -7.98 -0.59 17.99
C CYS A 208 -8.33 0.89 17.80
N HIS A 209 -9.45 1.33 18.37
CA HIS A 209 -10.05 2.62 18.04
C HIS A 209 -9.24 3.81 18.55
N SER A 210 -8.61 3.73 19.73
CA SER A 210 -7.88 4.85 20.30
C SER A 210 -6.67 5.27 19.44
N GLY A 211 -6.10 4.35 18.66
CA GLY A 211 -5.03 4.66 17.70
C GLY A 211 -5.53 4.92 16.28
N MET A 212 -6.45 4.08 15.79
CA MET A 212 -6.94 4.15 14.41
C MET A 212 -7.82 5.38 14.14
N ASP A 213 -8.80 5.68 15.01
CA ASP A 213 -9.79 6.73 14.74
C ASP A 213 -9.19 8.13 14.51
N PRO A 214 -8.21 8.61 15.32
CA PRO A 214 -7.58 9.90 15.07
C PRO A 214 -6.77 9.93 13.78
N MET A 215 -6.20 8.81 13.32
CA MET A 215 -5.49 8.77 12.04
C MET A 215 -6.44 8.64 10.85
N ALA A 216 -7.43 7.76 10.93
CA ALA A 216 -8.43 7.56 9.89
C ALA A 216 -9.30 8.80 9.63
N GLN A 217 -9.22 9.83 10.50
CA GLN A 217 -9.83 11.14 10.25
C GLN A 217 -9.21 11.87 9.05
N ALA A 218 -7.96 11.56 8.66
CA ALA A 218 -7.35 12.08 7.42
C ALA A 218 -8.23 11.87 6.17
N PHE A 219 -9.11 10.86 6.22
CA PHE A 219 -10.05 10.50 5.17
C PHE A 219 -11.43 11.15 5.30
N ALA A 220 -11.64 12.10 6.21
CA ALA A 220 -12.96 12.65 6.53
C ALA A 220 -13.71 13.25 5.32
N TYR A 221 -12.98 13.74 4.32
CA TYR A 221 -13.53 14.36 3.12
C TYR A 221 -13.75 13.39 1.95
N TYR A 222 -13.45 12.09 2.15
CA TYR A 222 -13.47 11.07 1.11
C TYR A 222 -14.65 10.11 1.27
N ASN A 223 -15.38 9.89 0.19
CA ASN A 223 -16.36 8.84 0.06
C ASN A 223 -16.17 8.08 -1.25
N TYR A 224 -16.80 6.91 -1.37
CA TYR A 224 -16.94 6.25 -2.66
C TYR A 224 -18.43 6.25 -3.00
N ASP A 225 -18.79 6.87 -4.12
CA ASP A 225 -20.15 6.86 -4.61
C ASP A 225 -20.38 5.58 -5.41
N THR A 226 -21.25 4.70 -4.89
CA THR A 226 -21.56 3.43 -5.54
C THR A 226 -22.47 3.59 -6.75
N MET A 227 -23.15 4.74 -6.92
CA MET A 227 -23.97 5.02 -8.08
C MET A 227 -23.12 5.45 -9.27
N SER A 228 -22.21 6.42 -9.07
CA SER A 228 -21.28 6.87 -10.11
C SER A 228 -19.97 6.09 -10.17
N THR A 229 -19.82 5.07 -9.31
CA THR A 229 -18.69 4.14 -9.22
C THR A 229 -17.31 4.81 -9.20
N GLN A 230 -17.20 5.91 -8.44
CA GLN A 230 -15.99 6.74 -8.36
C GLN A 230 -15.75 7.27 -6.94
N LEU A 231 -14.51 7.69 -6.69
CA LEU A 231 -14.17 8.42 -5.48
C LEU A 231 -14.85 9.80 -5.48
N LEU A 232 -15.57 10.10 -4.41
CA LEU A 232 -16.09 11.42 -4.09
C LEU A 232 -15.14 12.10 -3.10
N TYR A 233 -14.68 13.30 -3.44
CA TYR A 233 -13.96 14.18 -2.53
C TYR A 233 -14.68 15.52 -2.44
N THR A 234 -14.91 16.00 -1.22
CA THR A 234 -15.54 17.30 -1.00
C THR A 234 -14.66 18.14 -0.09
N ALA A 235 -13.94 19.10 -0.68
CA ALA A 235 -13.02 19.96 0.06
C ALA A 235 -13.73 20.64 1.23
N ASN A 236 -13.09 20.61 2.41
CA ASN A 236 -13.57 21.26 3.63
C ASN A 236 -14.94 20.77 4.14
N MET A 237 -15.42 19.61 3.69
CA MET A 237 -16.69 19.03 4.16
C MET A 237 -16.52 17.58 4.57
N VAL A 238 -16.77 17.31 5.86
CA VAL A 238 -16.83 15.95 6.40
C VAL A 238 -17.98 15.19 5.73
N GLN A 239 -17.67 14.01 5.20
CA GLN A 239 -18.63 13.19 4.49
C GLN A 239 -19.75 12.73 5.44
N PRO A 240 -21.03 12.73 5.01
CA PRO A 240 -22.18 12.40 5.87
C PRO A 240 -22.05 11.07 6.61
N LYS A 241 -21.31 10.11 6.04
CA LYS A 241 -21.07 8.80 6.67
C LYS A 241 -20.44 8.85 8.05
N TYR A 242 -19.70 9.91 8.38
CA TYR A 242 -19.13 10.12 9.72
C TYR A 242 -20.18 10.41 10.80
N LEU A 243 -21.44 10.68 10.43
CA LEU A 243 -22.53 11.01 11.34
C LEU A 243 -23.73 10.02 11.28
N ILE A 244 -23.66 8.97 10.46
CA ILE A 244 -24.78 8.02 10.26
C ILE A 244 -25.19 7.29 11.55
N ASN A 245 -24.24 7.08 12.48
CA ASN A 245 -24.47 6.37 13.74
C ASN A 245 -24.17 7.24 14.96
N SER A 246 -24.40 8.55 14.87
CA SER A 246 -24.10 9.52 15.95
C SER A 246 -24.83 9.22 17.27
N GLN A 247 -25.93 8.46 17.22
CA GLN A 247 -26.71 8.08 18.40
C GLN A 247 -26.15 6.85 19.14
N ASN A 248 -25.15 6.13 18.60
CA ASN A 248 -24.56 4.98 19.29
C ASN A 248 -23.85 5.40 20.59
N PHE A 249 -23.24 6.58 20.59
CA PHE A 249 -22.73 7.25 21.78
C PHE A 249 -22.61 8.76 21.51
N SER A 250 -23.62 9.53 21.92
CA SER A 250 -23.71 10.98 21.61
C SER A 250 -22.53 11.80 22.13
N ASP A 251 -21.92 11.36 23.23
CA ASP A 251 -20.77 12.05 23.84
C ASP A 251 -19.43 11.63 23.22
N GLY A 252 -19.46 10.81 22.17
CA GLY A 252 -18.29 10.42 21.40
C GLY A 252 -17.74 11.55 20.56
N PHE A 253 -16.55 11.34 19.99
CA PHE A 253 -15.89 12.36 19.19
C PHE A 253 -16.65 12.67 17.89
N ILE A 254 -16.93 13.95 17.65
CA ILE A 254 -17.49 14.47 16.39
C ILE A 254 -16.33 14.81 15.46
N THR A 255 -16.30 14.19 14.28
CA THR A 255 -15.30 14.51 13.26
C THR A 255 -15.64 15.84 12.60
N ALA A 256 -14.84 16.88 12.88
CA ALA A 256 -15.08 18.24 12.39
C ALA A 256 -14.33 18.57 11.10
N ASP A 257 -13.20 17.91 10.85
CA ASP A 257 -12.29 18.18 9.73
C ASP A 257 -11.48 16.91 9.37
N ASN A 258 -10.48 17.06 8.50
CA ASN A 258 -9.54 16.01 8.13
C ASN A 258 -8.17 16.10 8.84
N SER A 259 -8.10 16.75 10.00
CA SER A 259 -6.89 16.73 10.85
C SER A 259 -6.70 15.34 11.47
N TRP A 260 -5.44 14.93 11.61
CA TRP A 260 -5.11 13.62 12.18
C TRP A 260 -3.90 13.70 13.10
N SER A 261 -3.81 12.74 14.03
CA SER A 261 -2.64 12.57 14.92
C SER A 261 -2.33 11.09 15.14
N ASN A 262 -1.04 10.76 15.14
CA ASN A 262 -0.54 9.40 15.33
C ASN A 262 -0.18 9.16 16.81
N ARG A 263 -1.12 8.55 17.54
CA ARG A 263 -0.93 8.19 18.96
C ARG A 263 -0.04 6.97 19.18
N TRP A 264 0.28 6.24 18.12
CA TRP A 264 1.18 5.09 18.17
C TRP A 264 2.66 5.49 18.15
N ARG A 265 2.97 6.79 18.08
CA ARG A 265 4.35 7.30 18.29
C ARG A 265 4.90 7.04 19.68
N ASP A 266 4.00 6.78 20.63
CA ASP A 266 4.28 6.43 22.01
C ASP A 266 3.57 5.13 22.39
N GLY A 267 3.98 4.51 23.49
CA GLY A 267 3.42 3.24 23.95
C GLY A 267 3.91 2.02 23.16
N PRO A 268 3.23 0.87 23.27
CA PRO A 268 3.65 -0.40 22.66
C PRO A 268 3.89 -0.32 21.15
N ASN A 269 3.09 0.48 20.44
CA ASN A 269 3.16 0.62 18.99
C ASN A 269 4.25 1.61 18.50
N ALA A 270 5.02 2.21 19.41
CA ALA A 270 6.20 3.02 19.04
C ALA A 270 7.27 2.17 18.34
N THR A 271 7.23 0.85 18.54
CA THR A 271 8.09 -0.15 17.89
C THR A 271 7.91 -0.24 16.38
N LEU A 272 6.81 0.30 15.82
CA LEU A 272 6.63 0.45 14.38
C LEU A 272 7.65 1.43 13.75
N GLY A 273 8.40 2.16 14.57
CA GLY A 273 9.55 2.96 14.16
C GLY A 273 9.14 4.18 13.33
N TRP A 274 8.24 4.98 13.87
CA TRP A 274 7.76 6.22 13.26
C TRP A 274 8.90 7.23 13.05
N ASP A 275 8.93 7.86 11.88
CA ASP A 275 9.96 8.84 11.53
C ASP A 275 9.87 10.07 12.46
N ARG A 276 10.90 10.28 13.28
CA ARG A 276 10.96 11.39 14.24
C ARG A 276 11.19 12.75 13.59
N THR A 277 11.53 12.80 12.30
CA THR A 277 11.60 14.04 11.52
C THR A 277 10.22 14.52 11.06
N LEU A 278 9.22 13.62 11.03
CA LEU A 278 7.83 13.95 10.73
C LEU A 278 7.07 14.39 12.00
N PRO A 279 6.07 15.29 11.87
CA PRO A 279 5.36 15.88 13.01
C PRO A 279 4.46 14.91 13.77
N GLY A 280 4.14 13.72 13.23
CA GLY A 280 3.20 12.78 13.86
C GLY A 280 1.76 13.25 13.92
N SER A 281 1.44 14.28 13.15
CA SER A 281 0.11 14.82 12.96
C SER A 281 0.07 15.56 11.63
N GLY A 282 -1.11 15.85 11.11
CA GLY A 282 -1.22 16.52 9.84
C GLY A 282 -2.66 16.72 9.39
N ILE A 283 -2.80 17.07 8.11
CA ILE A 283 -4.08 17.34 7.46
C ILE A 283 -4.18 16.49 6.21
N GLY A 284 -5.29 15.75 6.09
CA GLY A 284 -5.63 15.00 4.90
C GLY A 284 -4.80 13.75 4.63
N ALA A 285 -5.23 13.00 3.61
CA ALA A 285 -4.67 11.71 3.24
C ALA A 285 -3.17 11.79 2.90
N LYS A 286 -2.71 12.76 2.09
CA LYS A 286 -1.30 12.86 1.69
C LYS A 286 -0.32 12.84 2.86
N SER A 287 -0.57 13.68 3.86
CA SER A 287 0.32 13.80 5.03
C SER A 287 0.27 12.54 5.91
N LEU A 288 -0.89 11.89 6.03
CA LEU A 288 -0.97 10.58 6.67
C LEU A 288 -0.20 9.52 5.88
N GLY A 289 -0.27 9.54 4.55
CA GLY A 289 0.49 8.64 3.69
C GLY A 289 2.00 8.78 3.91
N GLN A 290 2.50 10.00 4.07
CA GLN A 290 3.91 10.29 4.40
C GLN A 290 4.29 9.70 5.78
N GLU A 291 3.43 9.90 6.78
CA GLU A 291 3.63 9.33 8.14
C GLU A 291 3.75 7.81 8.12
N LEU A 292 2.81 7.14 7.46
CA LEU A 292 2.74 5.68 7.42
C LEU A 292 3.91 5.10 6.61
N ALA A 293 4.18 5.66 5.43
CA ALA A 293 5.25 5.17 4.55
C ALA A 293 6.67 5.57 5.01
N GLY A 294 6.79 6.52 5.94
CA GLY A 294 8.05 6.89 6.59
C GLY A 294 8.50 5.91 7.69
N SER A 295 7.60 5.06 8.19
CA SER A 295 7.87 4.15 9.30
C SER A 295 8.88 3.02 8.97
N GLU A 296 9.55 2.51 10.00
CA GLU A 296 10.34 1.25 9.88
C GLU A 296 9.45 0.07 9.49
N ALA A 297 8.23 0.00 10.04
CA ALA A 297 7.26 -1.05 9.72
C ALA A 297 6.90 -1.08 8.23
N PHE A 298 6.78 0.10 7.59
CA PHE A 298 6.57 0.16 6.14
C PHE A 298 7.72 -0.48 5.37
N ALA A 299 8.95 -0.03 5.63
CA ALA A 299 10.14 -0.57 4.94
C ALA A 299 10.31 -2.07 5.21
N GLN A 300 10.08 -2.51 6.45
CA GLN A 300 10.12 -3.92 6.84
C GLN A 300 9.09 -4.74 6.07
N CYS A 301 7.85 -4.27 5.98
CA CYS A 301 6.77 -4.97 5.28
C CYS A 301 7.09 -5.16 3.80
N GLN A 302 7.54 -4.10 3.11
CA GLN A 302 7.89 -4.20 1.69
C GLN A 302 9.01 -5.20 1.44
N VAL A 303 10.07 -5.17 2.25
CA VAL A 303 11.21 -6.08 2.10
C VAL A 303 10.82 -7.52 2.43
N THR A 304 10.05 -7.76 3.49
CA THR A 304 9.60 -9.10 3.84
C THR A 304 8.72 -9.71 2.74
N LYS A 305 7.81 -8.92 2.16
CA LYS A 305 6.98 -9.37 1.04
C LYS A 305 7.81 -9.77 -0.17
N VAL A 306 8.73 -8.91 -0.59
CA VAL A 306 9.63 -9.20 -1.73
C VAL A 306 10.52 -10.42 -1.44
N PHE A 307 11.08 -10.51 -0.23
CA PHE A 307 11.87 -11.67 0.18
C PHE A 307 11.05 -12.97 0.07
N GLN A 308 9.81 -12.98 0.55
CA GLN A 308 8.94 -14.16 0.44
C GLN A 308 8.62 -14.50 -1.01
N THR A 309 8.35 -13.50 -1.85
CA THR A 309 8.07 -13.70 -3.28
C THR A 309 9.24 -14.30 -4.02
N VAL A 310 10.48 -13.89 -3.72
CA VAL A 310 11.68 -14.30 -4.46
C VAL A 310 12.31 -15.56 -3.88
N CYS A 311 12.40 -15.63 -2.54
CA CYS A 311 13.03 -16.75 -1.83
C CYS A 311 12.05 -17.92 -1.61
N PHE A 312 10.75 -17.72 -1.83
CA PHE A 312 9.66 -18.70 -1.62
C PHE A 312 9.55 -19.21 -0.18
N ARG A 313 9.89 -18.37 0.80
CA ARG A 313 9.82 -18.70 2.22
C ARG A 313 9.80 -17.45 3.10
N ALA A 314 9.22 -17.58 4.29
CA ALA A 314 9.27 -16.53 5.31
C ALA A 314 10.68 -16.41 5.93
N PRO A 315 11.10 -15.20 6.35
CA PRO A 315 12.41 -14.98 6.97
C PRO A 315 12.39 -15.37 8.46
N THR A 316 12.37 -16.68 8.73
CA THR A 316 12.23 -17.21 10.11
C THR A 316 13.56 -17.50 10.79
N SER A 317 14.63 -17.79 10.03
CA SER A 317 15.95 -18.05 10.61
C SER A 317 16.69 -16.75 10.94
N THR A 318 17.65 -16.82 11.86
CA THR A 318 18.54 -15.68 12.20
C THR A 318 19.25 -15.12 10.97
N ALA A 319 19.67 -15.99 10.04
CA ALA A 319 20.32 -15.57 8.80
C ALA A 319 19.36 -14.80 7.88
N ASP A 320 18.10 -15.20 7.80
CA ASP A 320 17.09 -14.49 7.00
C ASP A 320 16.73 -13.16 7.61
N GLN A 321 16.57 -13.12 8.92
CA GLN A 321 16.28 -11.90 9.65
C GLN A 321 17.42 -10.89 9.47
N ALA A 322 18.68 -11.34 9.54
CA ALA A 322 19.85 -10.52 9.24
C ALA A 322 19.85 -10.04 7.78
N THR A 323 19.52 -10.92 6.84
CA THR A 323 19.42 -10.59 5.40
C THR A 323 18.35 -9.53 5.16
N VAL A 324 17.13 -9.74 5.66
CA VAL A 324 16.01 -8.80 5.52
C VAL A 324 16.34 -7.46 6.20
N ALA A 325 16.99 -7.47 7.36
CA ALA A 325 17.43 -6.24 8.02
C ALA A 325 18.44 -5.45 7.16
N ALA A 326 19.42 -6.14 6.55
CA ALA A 326 20.38 -5.52 5.65
C ALA A 326 19.72 -4.96 4.38
N ILE A 327 18.81 -5.72 3.76
CA ILE A 327 18.05 -5.26 2.58
C ILE A 327 17.17 -4.06 2.94
N LYS A 328 16.54 -4.05 4.12
CA LYS A 328 15.76 -2.91 4.61
C LYS A 328 16.61 -1.66 4.78
N ALA A 329 17.79 -1.78 5.39
CA ALA A 329 18.72 -0.67 5.51
C ALA A 329 19.11 -0.11 4.13
N ASN A 330 19.45 -1.00 3.18
CA ASN A 330 19.78 -0.62 1.81
C ASN A 330 18.59 -0.01 1.06
N PHE A 331 17.37 -0.51 1.27
CA PHE A 331 16.16 0.01 0.66
C PHE A 331 15.92 1.46 1.07
N LYS A 332 16.04 1.76 2.37
CA LYS A 332 15.92 3.13 2.89
C LYS A 332 17.06 4.03 2.37
N ALA A 333 18.32 3.58 2.49
CA ALA A 333 19.48 4.35 2.06
C ALA A 333 19.54 4.57 0.53
N GLY A 334 19.00 3.63 -0.25
CA GLY A 334 18.95 3.64 -1.72
C GLY A 334 17.80 4.48 -2.30
N GLY A 335 17.08 5.24 -1.47
CA GLY A 335 15.97 6.08 -1.91
C GLY A 335 14.66 5.33 -2.14
N TYR A 336 14.42 4.24 -1.41
CA TYR A 336 13.20 3.43 -1.47
C TYR A 336 12.92 2.82 -2.85
N LYS A 337 13.95 2.37 -3.57
CA LYS A 337 13.80 1.69 -4.87
C LYS A 337 13.39 0.24 -4.68
N LEU A 338 12.12 -0.09 -4.88
CA LEU A 338 11.63 -1.44 -4.61
C LEU A 338 12.22 -2.49 -5.58
N LYS A 339 12.58 -2.12 -6.81
CA LYS A 339 13.28 -3.01 -7.76
C LYS A 339 14.62 -3.49 -7.19
N GLN A 340 15.34 -2.63 -6.48
CA GLN A 340 16.60 -2.99 -5.80
C GLN A 340 16.38 -4.07 -4.72
N VAL A 341 15.23 -4.06 -4.05
CA VAL A 341 14.87 -5.08 -3.05
C VAL A 341 14.74 -6.45 -3.72
N PHE A 342 14.08 -6.54 -4.87
CA PHE A 342 13.98 -7.78 -5.65
C PHE A 342 15.36 -8.32 -6.03
N GLN A 343 16.24 -7.43 -6.50
CA GLN A 343 17.60 -7.79 -6.90
C GLN A 343 18.41 -8.33 -5.71
N GLN A 344 18.35 -7.66 -4.56
CA GLN A 344 19.07 -8.10 -3.36
C GLN A 344 18.48 -9.39 -2.76
N SER A 345 17.16 -9.55 -2.73
CA SER A 345 16.54 -10.79 -2.28
C SER A 345 16.93 -11.98 -3.16
N ALA A 346 16.97 -11.79 -4.48
CA ALA A 346 17.37 -12.84 -5.41
C ALA A 346 18.84 -13.21 -5.29
N ALA A 347 19.72 -12.22 -5.06
CA ALA A 347 21.13 -12.44 -4.77
C ALA A 347 21.31 -13.25 -3.48
N ALA A 348 20.54 -12.93 -2.43
CA ALA A 348 20.63 -13.61 -1.14
C ALA A 348 20.19 -15.09 -1.19
N CYS A 349 19.29 -15.46 -2.10
CA CYS A 349 18.82 -16.84 -2.28
C CYS A 349 19.37 -17.51 -3.55
N ALA A 350 20.45 -17.00 -4.15
CA ALA A 350 20.93 -17.43 -5.47
C ALA A 350 21.39 -18.90 -5.54
N GLY A 351 21.68 -19.54 -4.40
CA GLY A 351 22.13 -20.94 -4.29
C GLY A 351 21.24 -21.82 -3.41
N GLN A 352 19.98 -21.42 -3.19
CA GLN A 352 19.00 -22.15 -2.38
C GLN A 352 17.87 -22.71 -3.22
#